data_AF-A0A815BWP1-F1
#
_entry.id   AF-A0A815BWP1-F1
#
_cell.length_a   1.000
_cell.length_b   1.000
_cell.length_c   1.000
_cell.angle_alpha   90.00
_cell.angle_beta   90.00
_cell.angle_gamma   90.00
#
_symmetry.space_group_name_H-M   'P 1'
#
loop_
_entity.id
_entity.type
_entity.pdbx_description
1 polymer ?
#
loop_
_entity_poly.entity_id
_entity_poly.type
_entity_poly.pdbx_seq_one_letter_code
_entity_poly.pdbx_strand_id
1 'polypeptide(L)'
;MLSAKHDVKRGDLCSTCVNTFDALIYFVIQGIMDLGIITTCDDLCSYVTKKSESPYLEAICSIACDVVGINEFIRIATKVDLDPIYFCELLTLCPVNDHGDAKIQAFVISPPHATASTKFVFDLTFQSMNGTGTGQLLYTIHPVDDLRISSFLLIEEKKPGLYAERFTVDTTPDPDCVSDITPCELWMPGVYNITVMICNGECNSHHPHSQTYDTVKSSFQID
;
A
#
# COMPACT_ATOMS: atom_id res chain seq x y z
N MET A 1 -37.62 21.02 -0.24
CA MET A 1 -36.41 21.09 0.57
C MET A 1 -35.24 20.76 -0.35
N LEU A 2 -34.28 21.67 -0.45
CA LEU A 2 -33.20 21.66 -1.42
C LEU A 2 -32.27 20.45 -1.23
N SER A 3 -31.94 19.84 -2.35
CA SER A 3 -30.98 18.75 -2.56
C SER A 3 -29.58 19.16 -2.06
N ALA A 4 -28.97 18.33 -1.21
CA ALA A 4 -27.52 18.29 -1.08
C ALA A 4 -27.00 17.33 -2.15
N LYS A 5 -26.49 17.88 -3.25
CA LYS A 5 -25.62 17.12 -4.16
C LYS A 5 -24.30 16.91 -3.42
N HIS A 6 -24.02 15.68 -3.02
CA HIS A 6 -22.66 15.29 -2.67
C HIS A 6 -21.86 15.29 -3.98
N ASP A 7 -21.10 16.36 -4.22
CA ASP A 7 -20.05 16.36 -5.24
C ASP A 7 -18.91 15.45 -4.75
N VAL A 8 -19.05 14.14 -4.99
CA VAL A 8 -17.98 13.16 -4.78
C VAL A 8 -16.85 13.52 -5.75
N LYS A 9 -15.70 13.93 -5.23
CA LYS A 9 -14.55 14.25 -6.09
C LYS A 9 -13.98 12.95 -6.64
N ARG A 10 -13.48 12.97 -7.88
CA ARG A 10 -12.81 11.81 -8.50
C ARG A 10 -11.65 11.26 -7.64
N GLY A 11 -10.96 12.11 -6.88
CA GLY A 11 -9.95 11.69 -5.89
C GLY A 11 -10.50 10.79 -4.79
N ASP A 12 -11.67 11.13 -4.23
CA ASP A 12 -12.32 10.33 -3.18
C ASP A 12 -12.72 8.92 -3.68
N LEU A 13 -13.02 8.77 -4.97
CA LEU A 13 -13.34 7.47 -5.57
C LEU A 13 -12.09 6.61 -5.82
N CYS A 14 -10.96 7.24 -6.16
CA CYS A 14 -9.71 6.52 -6.37
C CYS A 14 -9.21 5.90 -5.07
N SER A 15 -9.07 6.69 -4.00
CA SER A 15 -8.64 6.18 -2.70
C SER A 15 -9.61 5.13 -2.14
N THR A 16 -10.93 5.35 -2.30
CA THR A 16 -11.93 4.33 -1.94
C THR A 16 -11.74 3.04 -2.75
N CYS A 17 -11.52 3.14 -4.06
CA CYS A 17 -11.31 1.98 -4.91
C CYS A 17 -10.05 1.21 -4.50
N VAL A 18 -8.91 1.88 -4.36
CA VAL A 18 -7.63 1.27 -3.99
C VAL A 18 -7.75 0.57 -2.64
N ASN A 19 -8.27 1.26 -1.62
CA ASN A 19 -8.47 0.68 -0.29
C ASN A 19 -9.46 -0.49 -0.29
N THR A 20 -10.49 -0.46 -1.15
CA THR A 20 -11.45 -1.54 -1.32
C THR A 20 -10.79 -2.78 -1.91
N PHE A 21 -9.99 -2.61 -2.97
CA PHE A 21 -9.28 -3.72 -3.60
C PHE A 21 -8.17 -4.27 -2.70
N ASP A 22 -7.43 -3.42 -1.99
CA ASP A 22 -6.46 -3.84 -0.97
C ASP A 22 -7.11 -4.70 0.11
N ALA A 23 -8.23 -4.24 0.68
CA ALA A 23 -8.98 -4.99 1.68
C ALA A 23 -9.51 -6.31 1.11
N LEU A 24 -10.06 -6.30 -0.11
CA LEU A 24 -10.54 -7.49 -0.78
C LEU A 24 -9.42 -8.54 -0.94
N ILE A 25 -8.26 -8.13 -1.45
CA ILE A 25 -7.09 -9.01 -1.65
C ILE A 25 -6.67 -9.61 -0.31
N TYR A 26 -6.53 -8.78 0.73
CA TYR A 26 -6.18 -9.24 2.07
C TYR A 26 -7.16 -10.30 2.60
N PHE A 27 -8.46 -10.03 2.54
CA PHE A 27 -9.46 -10.98 3.05
C PHE A 27 -9.58 -12.25 2.21
N VAL A 28 -9.35 -12.16 0.89
CA VAL A 28 -9.31 -13.33 0.02
C VAL A 28 -8.11 -14.21 0.38
N ILE A 29 -6.92 -13.64 0.56
CA ILE A 29 -5.72 -14.38 0.97
C ILE A 29 -5.93 -15.01 2.35
N GLN A 30 -6.49 -14.27 3.31
CA GLN A 30 -6.84 -14.83 4.62
C GLN A 30 -7.86 -15.96 4.51
N GLY A 31 -8.90 -15.81 3.69
CA GLY A 31 -9.90 -16.84 3.46
C GLY A 31 -9.28 -18.12 2.91
N ILE A 32 -8.35 -18.01 1.96
CA ILE A 32 -7.61 -19.16 1.40
C ILE A 32 -6.78 -19.86 2.48
N MET A 33 -6.13 -19.11 3.37
CA MET A 33 -5.34 -19.69 4.46
C MET A 33 -6.22 -20.35 5.55
N ASP A 34 -7.32 -19.71 5.93
CA ASP A 34 -8.18 -20.14 7.04
C ASP A 34 -9.14 -21.30 6.65
N LEU A 35 -9.70 -21.25 5.45
CA LEU A 35 -10.70 -22.22 5.00
C LEU A 35 -10.08 -23.44 4.32
N GLY A 36 -8.80 -23.37 3.95
CA GLY A 36 -8.12 -24.43 3.21
C GLY A 36 -8.72 -24.61 1.81
N ILE A 37 -9.40 -25.72 1.56
CA ILE A 37 -9.97 -26.01 0.23
C ILE A 37 -11.28 -25.24 0.05
N ILE A 38 -11.19 -24.11 -0.64
CA ILE A 38 -12.36 -23.34 -1.10
C ILE A 38 -12.82 -23.89 -2.44
N THR A 39 -14.11 -24.20 -2.56
CA THR A 39 -14.68 -24.79 -3.80
C THR A 39 -15.69 -23.89 -4.49
N THR A 40 -16.16 -22.82 -3.84
CA THR A 40 -17.17 -21.91 -4.40
C THR A 40 -16.84 -20.45 -4.14
N CYS A 41 -17.35 -19.56 -5.01
CA CYS A 41 -17.24 -18.11 -4.83
C CYS A 41 -18.03 -17.62 -3.61
N ASP A 42 -19.21 -18.20 -3.37
CA ASP A 42 -20.05 -17.87 -2.22
C ASP A 42 -19.33 -18.12 -0.88
N ASP A 43 -18.62 -19.23 -0.73
CA ASP A 43 -17.89 -19.55 0.50
C ASP A 43 -16.78 -18.51 0.77
N LEU A 44 -16.01 -18.16 -0.26
CA LEU A 44 -14.93 -17.19 -0.16
C LEU A 44 -15.46 -15.78 0.12
N CYS A 45 -16.47 -15.35 -0.64
CA CYS A 45 -16.98 -13.99 -0.54
C CYS A 45 -17.83 -13.78 0.72
N SER A 46 -18.52 -14.81 1.22
CA SER A 46 -19.16 -14.77 2.54
C SER A 46 -18.14 -14.63 3.67
N TYR A 47 -16.96 -15.26 3.53
CA TYR A 47 -15.86 -15.07 4.47
C TYR A 47 -15.33 -13.62 4.42
N VAL A 48 -15.16 -13.06 3.22
CA VAL A 48 -14.78 -11.65 3.03
C VAL A 48 -15.78 -10.74 3.74
N THR A 49 -17.09 -10.92 3.58
CA THR A 49 -18.09 -10.12 4.31
C THR A 49 -17.94 -10.25 5.82
N LYS A 50 -17.80 -11.49 6.31
CA LYS A 50 -17.73 -11.76 7.74
C LYS A 50 -16.52 -11.12 8.40
N LYS A 51 -15.38 -11.07 7.70
CA LYS A 51 -14.13 -10.48 8.22
C LYS A 51 -14.02 -8.98 8.00
N SER A 52 -14.53 -8.49 6.88
CA SER A 52 -14.50 -7.06 6.54
C SER A 52 -15.64 -6.25 7.15
N GLU A 53 -16.70 -6.92 7.62
CA GLU A 53 -17.98 -6.31 8.01
C GLU A 53 -18.61 -5.42 6.91
N SER A 54 -18.22 -5.65 5.65
CA SER A 54 -18.62 -4.84 4.50
C SER A 54 -19.43 -5.65 3.49
N PRO A 55 -20.76 -5.46 3.41
CA PRO A 55 -21.60 -6.11 2.40
C PRO A 55 -21.30 -5.61 0.97
N TYR A 56 -20.62 -4.47 0.84
CA TYR A 56 -20.17 -3.98 -0.46
C TYR A 56 -19.00 -4.80 -1.01
N LEU A 57 -18.08 -5.22 -0.13
CA LEU A 57 -16.96 -6.09 -0.51
C LEU A 57 -17.45 -7.48 -0.91
N GLU A 58 -18.53 -7.98 -0.29
CA GLU A 58 -19.21 -9.21 -0.72
C GLU A 58 -19.63 -9.13 -2.18
N ALA A 59 -20.37 -8.08 -2.54
CA ALA A 59 -20.95 -7.96 -3.87
C ALA A 59 -19.85 -7.88 -4.95
N ILE A 60 -18.80 -7.11 -4.71
CA ILE A 60 -17.65 -7.04 -5.62
C ILE A 60 -16.95 -8.39 -5.72
N CYS A 61 -16.69 -9.04 -4.58
CA CYS A 61 -16.06 -10.35 -4.54
C CYS A 61 -16.86 -11.38 -5.34
N SER A 62 -18.17 -11.49 -5.07
CA SER A 62 -19.04 -12.48 -5.73
C SER A 62 -19.12 -12.22 -7.23
N ILE A 63 -19.33 -10.96 -7.65
CA ILE A 63 -19.38 -10.62 -9.07
C ILE A 63 -18.06 -10.96 -9.77
N ALA A 64 -16.92 -10.54 -9.19
CA ALA A 64 -15.62 -10.80 -9.78
C ALA A 64 -15.31 -12.31 -9.85
N CYS A 65 -15.61 -13.05 -8.77
CA CYS A 65 -15.36 -14.48 -8.69
C CYS A 65 -16.29 -15.27 -9.61
N ASP A 66 -17.57 -14.92 -9.73
CA ASP A 66 -18.54 -15.61 -10.59
C ASP A 66 -18.22 -15.43 -12.08
N VAL A 67 -17.73 -14.24 -12.46
CA VAL A 67 -17.33 -13.94 -13.84
C VAL A 67 -16.05 -14.71 -14.23
N VAL A 68 -15.09 -14.80 -13.31
CA VAL A 68 -13.76 -15.37 -13.57
C VAL A 68 -13.72 -16.89 -13.31
N GLY A 69 -14.54 -17.37 -12.38
CA GLY A 69 -14.52 -18.72 -11.82
C GLY A 69 -13.57 -18.84 -10.64
N ILE A 70 -13.99 -19.56 -9.58
CA ILE A 70 -13.27 -19.66 -8.29
C ILE A 70 -11.80 -20.05 -8.40
N ASN A 71 -11.46 -21.02 -9.25
CA ASN A 71 -10.07 -21.47 -9.41
C ASN A 71 -9.17 -20.38 -9.99
N GLU A 72 -9.67 -19.64 -10.97
CA GLU A 72 -8.93 -18.58 -11.62
C GLU A 72 -8.90 -17.32 -10.74
N PHE A 73 -9.98 -17.05 -10.01
CA PHE A 73 -10.04 -15.99 -9.01
C PHE A 73 -9.00 -16.21 -7.90
N ILE A 74 -8.93 -17.42 -7.32
CA ILE A 74 -7.90 -17.80 -6.35
C ILE A 74 -6.50 -17.70 -6.98
N ARG A 75 -6.31 -18.17 -8.23
CA ARG A 75 -5.01 -18.08 -8.91
C ARG A 75 -4.56 -16.64 -9.12
N ILE A 76 -5.47 -15.73 -9.46
CA ILE A 76 -5.18 -14.31 -9.62
C ILE A 76 -4.89 -13.69 -8.24
N ALA A 77 -5.73 -13.96 -7.24
CA ALA A 77 -5.58 -13.46 -5.88
C ALA A 77 -4.34 -14.00 -5.14
N THR A 78 -3.72 -15.08 -5.63
CA THR A 78 -2.47 -15.66 -5.10
C THR A 78 -1.26 -15.37 -5.98
N LYS A 79 -1.42 -14.67 -7.11
CA LYS A 79 -0.29 -14.16 -7.88
C LYS A 79 0.28 -12.91 -7.23
N VAL A 80 1.60 -12.77 -7.36
CA VAL A 80 2.43 -11.70 -6.77
C VAL A 80 2.22 -10.33 -7.47
N ASP A 81 1.23 -10.19 -8.33
CA ASP A 81 1.07 -9.02 -9.21
C ASP A 81 -0.37 -8.49 -9.17
N LEU A 82 -0.94 -8.44 -7.96
CA LEU A 82 -2.19 -7.75 -7.69
C LEU A 82 -1.86 -6.31 -7.38
N ASP A 83 -2.12 -5.42 -8.34
CA ASP A 83 -1.90 -3.98 -8.24
C ASP A 83 -3.27 -3.28 -8.15
N PRO A 84 -3.74 -2.95 -6.94
CA PRO A 84 -5.01 -2.26 -6.72
C PRO A 84 -5.10 -0.93 -7.47
N ILE A 85 -3.98 -0.21 -7.60
CA ILE A 85 -3.95 1.08 -8.28
C ILE A 85 -4.23 0.87 -9.77
N TYR A 86 -3.53 -0.07 -10.41
CA TYR A 86 -3.77 -0.40 -11.81
C TYR A 86 -5.21 -0.87 -12.08
N PHE A 87 -5.79 -1.70 -11.20
CA PHE A 87 -7.21 -2.08 -11.33
C PHE A 87 -8.14 -0.86 -11.29
N CYS A 88 -7.88 0.08 -10.38
CA CYS A 88 -8.67 1.30 -10.28
C CYS A 88 -8.45 2.27 -11.46
N GLU A 89 -7.28 2.25 -12.09
CA GLU A 89 -7.00 2.96 -13.34
C GLU A 89 -7.76 2.37 -14.53
N LEU A 90 -7.81 1.04 -14.65
CA LEU A 90 -8.61 0.34 -15.68
C LEU A 90 -10.10 0.67 -15.56
N LEU A 91 -10.61 0.82 -14.34
CA LEU A 91 -11.98 1.26 -14.07
C LEU A 91 -12.17 2.78 -14.25
N THR A 92 -11.13 3.51 -14.61
CA THR A 92 -11.11 4.98 -14.76
C THR A 92 -11.47 5.75 -13.49
N LEU A 93 -11.33 5.09 -12.33
CA LEU A 93 -11.58 5.66 -11.01
C LEU A 93 -10.34 6.39 -10.48
N CYS A 94 -9.16 5.90 -10.82
CA CYS A 94 -7.89 6.57 -10.54
C CYS A 94 -7.38 7.34 -11.77
N PRO A 95 -7.00 8.62 -11.61
CA PRO A 95 -6.37 9.40 -12.68
C PRO A 95 -4.96 8.89 -13.01
N VAL A 96 -4.72 8.75 -14.31
CA VAL A 96 -3.42 8.40 -14.89
C VAL A 96 -2.73 9.65 -15.42
N ASN A 97 -1.43 9.78 -15.18
CA ASN A 97 -0.58 10.80 -15.81
C ASN A 97 0.74 10.19 -16.29
N ASP A 98 0.76 9.69 -17.53
CA ASP A 98 1.94 9.09 -18.17
C ASP A 98 3.09 10.09 -18.43
N HIS A 99 2.85 11.38 -18.24
CA HIS A 99 3.85 12.44 -18.37
C HIS A 99 4.19 13.09 -17.03
N GLY A 100 3.69 12.51 -15.95
CA GLY A 100 3.97 12.95 -14.60
C GLY A 100 5.46 12.81 -14.25
N ASP A 101 5.87 13.55 -13.24
CA ASP A 101 7.20 13.48 -12.68
C ASP A 101 7.17 13.79 -11.19
N ALA A 102 8.16 13.27 -10.47
CA ALA A 102 8.46 13.70 -9.12
C ALA A 102 9.96 13.56 -8.87
N LYS A 103 10.53 14.52 -8.16
CA LYS A 103 11.93 14.51 -7.75
C LYS A 103 12.06 14.84 -6.28
N ILE A 104 12.71 13.96 -5.54
CA ILE A 104 12.95 14.12 -4.11
C ILE A 104 13.95 15.25 -3.91
N GLN A 105 13.56 16.24 -3.10
CA GLN A 105 14.37 17.41 -2.76
C GLN A 105 15.09 17.22 -1.43
N ALA A 106 14.41 16.63 -0.45
CA ALA A 106 14.95 16.37 0.87
C ALA A 106 14.30 15.13 1.48
N PHE A 107 15.10 14.37 2.25
CA PHE A 107 14.62 13.27 3.07
C PHE A 107 15.39 13.29 4.39
N VAL A 108 14.70 13.57 5.48
CA VAL A 108 15.29 13.80 6.81
C VAL A 108 14.68 12.83 7.80
N ILE A 109 15.52 12.21 8.62
CA ILE A 109 15.10 11.29 9.70
C ILE A 109 15.44 11.95 11.03
N SER A 110 14.47 12.01 11.94
CA SER A 110 14.62 12.63 13.25
C SER A 110 14.03 11.77 14.37
N PRO A 111 14.81 11.40 15.41
CA PRO A 111 16.26 11.61 15.49
C PRO A 111 17.03 10.67 14.53
N PRO A 112 18.27 10.98 14.12
CA PRO A 112 19.07 10.06 13.32
C PRO A 112 19.64 8.87 14.13
N HIS A 113 19.71 9.02 15.46
CA HIS A 113 20.20 8.01 16.41
C HIS A 113 19.32 8.05 17.67
N ALA A 114 18.91 6.89 18.19
CA ALA A 114 18.19 6.78 19.46
C ALA A 114 18.29 5.37 20.07
N THR A 115 17.81 5.20 21.30
CA THR A 115 17.64 3.87 21.90
C THR A 115 16.43 3.14 21.29
N ALA A 116 16.33 1.83 21.50
CA ALA A 116 15.14 1.04 21.16
C ALA A 116 13.85 1.64 21.75
N SER A 117 12.69 1.31 21.18
CA SER A 117 11.39 1.87 21.56
C SER A 117 11.27 3.38 21.35
N THR A 118 11.89 3.89 20.27
CA THR A 118 11.81 5.30 19.87
C THR A 118 10.96 5.45 18.61
N LYS A 119 10.23 6.56 18.52
CA LYS A 119 9.55 6.97 17.29
C LYS A 119 10.50 7.80 16.43
N PHE A 120 10.86 7.26 15.28
CA PHE A 120 11.60 7.97 14.24
C PHE A 120 10.60 8.67 13.31
N VAL A 121 10.78 9.97 13.10
CA VAL A 121 9.98 10.77 12.17
C VAL A 121 10.75 10.94 10.88
N PHE A 122 10.08 10.68 9.76
CA PHE A 122 10.63 10.77 8.42
C PHE A 122 9.91 11.90 7.70
N ASP A 123 10.66 12.95 7.35
CA ASP A 123 10.19 14.10 6.59
C ASP A 123 10.73 14.02 5.16
N LEU A 124 9.83 13.87 4.20
CA LEU A 124 10.13 13.86 2.78
C LEU A 124 9.60 15.13 2.13
N THR A 125 10.40 15.76 1.28
CA THR A 125 9.95 16.82 0.37
C THR A 125 10.27 16.42 -1.05
N PHE A 126 9.30 16.54 -1.96
CA PHE A 126 9.49 16.29 -3.38
C PHE A 126 8.84 17.38 -4.23
N GLN A 127 9.35 17.57 -5.44
CA GLN A 127 8.86 18.52 -6.42
C GLN A 127 8.38 17.79 -7.67
N SER A 128 7.27 18.22 -8.23
CA SER A 128 6.76 17.77 -9.52
C SER A 128 6.62 18.97 -10.45
N MET A 129 7.09 18.85 -11.70
CA MET A 129 7.00 19.88 -12.74
C MET A 129 5.80 19.67 -13.67
N ASN A 130 5.39 18.42 -13.87
CA ASN A 130 4.30 18.00 -14.75
C ASN A 130 3.09 17.40 -13.99
N GLY A 131 3.12 17.46 -12.66
CA GLY A 131 2.16 16.77 -11.81
C GLY A 131 2.51 15.29 -11.65
N THR A 132 1.74 14.58 -10.83
CA THR A 132 1.83 13.13 -10.66
C THR A 132 0.50 12.49 -11.02
N GLY A 133 0.50 11.23 -11.48
CA GLY A 133 -0.72 10.41 -11.47
C GLY A 133 -1.02 9.88 -10.07
N THR A 134 -2.01 8.99 -9.96
CA THR A 134 -2.14 8.14 -8.78
C THR A 134 -0.92 7.23 -8.68
N GLY A 135 -0.36 7.08 -7.47
CA GLY A 135 0.74 6.15 -7.26
C GLY A 135 1.09 5.96 -5.79
N GLN A 136 2.32 5.57 -5.50
CA GLN A 136 2.75 5.26 -4.14
C GLN A 136 4.01 5.98 -3.72
N LEU A 137 4.08 6.24 -2.42
CA LEU A 137 5.33 6.40 -1.71
C LEU A 137 5.66 5.07 -1.02
N LEU A 138 6.54 4.25 -1.60
CA LEU A 138 7.01 3.01 -0.99
C LEU A 138 8.22 3.29 -0.13
N TYR A 139 8.21 2.86 1.13
CA TYR A 139 9.39 2.88 1.98
C TYR A 139 9.73 1.47 2.46
N THR A 140 11.00 1.13 2.33
CA THR A 140 11.55 -0.18 2.67
C THR A 140 12.70 -0.01 3.64
N ILE A 141 12.55 -0.58 4.83
CA ILE A 141 13.58 -0.63 5.86
C ILE A 141 14.28 -1.98 5.74
N HIS A 142 15.60 -1.93 5.83
CA HIS A 142 16.51 -3.08 5.90
C HIS A 142 17.13 -3.10 7.30
N PRO A 143 16.52 -3.86 8.22
CA PRO A 143 17.04 -4.09 9.56
C PRO A 143 18.34 -4.91 9.56
N VAL A 144 18.94 -5.03 10.74
CA VAL A 144 20.19 -5.77 10.96
C VAL A 144 20.05 -7.30 10.88
N ASP A 145 18.83 -7.83 11.02
CA ASP A 145 18.51 -9.26 10.94
C ASP A 145 18.02 -9.70 9.56
N ASP A 146 18.13 -8.83 8.56
CA ASP A 146 17.66 -9.02 7.19
C ASP A 146 16.13 -9.22 7.05
N LEU A 147 15.33 -8.98 8.10
CA LEU A 147 13.87 -9.01 8.02
C LEU A 147 13.34 -7.73 7.36
N ARG A 148 13.26 -7.73 6.03
CA ARG A 148 12.82 -6.54 5.28
C ARG A 148 11.40 -6.10 5.65
N ILE A 149 11.26 -4.87 6.12
CA ILE A 149 9.98 -4.22 6.43
C ILE A 149 9.64 -3.27 5.30
N SER A 150 8.42 -3.30 4.79
CA SER A 150 7.96 -2.37 3.76
C SER A 150 6.53 -1.94 4.01
N SER A 151 6.25 -0.69 3.71
CA SER A 151 4.90 -0.12 3.74
C SER A 151 4.84 1.05 2.76
N PHE A 152 3.65 1.54 2.48
CA PHE A 152 3.45 2.55 1.45
C PHE A 152 2.39 3.57 1.86
N LEU A 153 2.44 4.74 1.23
CA LEU A 153 1.36 5.74 1.24
C LEU A 153 0.79 5.86 -0.16
N LEU A 154 -0.54 5.85 -0.29
CA LEU A 154 -1.20 6.18 -1.54
C LEU A 154 -1.05 7.69 -1.81
N ILE A 155 -0.50 8.01 -2.98
CA ILE A 155 -0.39 9.37 -3.49
C ILE A 155 -1.47 9.56 -4.54
N GLU A 156 -2.46 10.39 -4.26
CA GLU A 156 -3.43 10.84 -5.26
C GLU A 156 -2.76 11.80 -6.27
N GLU A 157 -3.34 11.93 -7.46
CA GLU A 157 -2.90 12.89 -8.50
C GLU A 157 -2.62 14.27 -7.90
N LYS A 158 -1.40 14.76 -8.13
CA LYS A 158 -0.97 16.10 -7.76
C LYS A 158 -0.76 16.93 -9.02
N LYS A 159 -1.06 18.23 -8.92
CA LYS A 159 -0.64 19.21 -9.94
C LYS A 159 0.87 19.46 -9.84
N PRO A 160 1.49 20.19 -10.79
CA PRO A 160 2.85 20.70 -10.61
C PRO A 160 2.97 21.51 -9.30
N GLY A 161 4.03 21.25 -8.52
CA GLY A 161 4.20 21.87 -7.22
C GLY A 161 5.28 21.25 -6.35
N LEU A 162 5.42 21.78 -5.13
CA LEU A 162 6.28 21.26 -4.06
C LEU A 162 5.39 20.64 -2.98
N TYR A 163 5.74 19.44 -2.55
CA TYR A 163 4.95 18.63 -1.62
C TYR A 163 5.83 18.11 -0.49
N ALA A 164 5.21 17.92 0.68
CA ALA A 164 5.85 17.35 1.85
C ALA A 164 5.00 16.22 2.41
N GLU A 165 5.64 15.10 2.71
CA GLU A 165 5.02 13.93 3.33
C GLU A 165 5.76 13.59 4.62
N ARG A 166 5.01 13.13 5.62
CA ARG A 166 5.55 12.73 6.92
C ARG A 166 5.02 11.37 7.31
N PHE A 167 5.92 10.47 7.67
CA PHE A 167 5.57 9.18 8.27
C PHE A 167 6.44 8.90 9.50
N THR A 168 6.03 7.92 10.30
CA THR A 168 6.72 7.57 11.54
C THR A 168 6.93 6.08 11.63
N VAL A 169 8.10 5.67 12.13
CA VAL A 169 8.40 4.29 12.49
C VAL A 169 8.54 4.23 14.00
N ASP A 170 7.72 3.41 14.63
CA ASP A 170 7.80 3.13 16.06
C ASP A 170 8.63 1.85 16.25
N THR A 171 9.80 1.98 16.89
CA THR A 171 10.70 0.85 17.14
C THR A 171 10.43 0.16 18.48
N THR A 172 9.22 0.33 19.01
CA THR A 172 8.75 -0.45 20.17
C THR A 172 8.48 -1.88 19.71
N PRO A 173 9.17 -2.89 20.28
CA PRO A 173 8.91 -4.28 19.95
C PRO A 173 7.45 -4.63 20.19
N ASP A 174 6.85 -5.36 19.25
CA ASP A 174 5.50 -5.88 19.42
C ASP A 174 5.48 -6.87 20.61
N PRO A 175 4.65 -6.66 21.65
CA PRO A 175 4.59 -7.56 22.80
C PRO A 175 4.14 -8.98 22.43
N ASP A 176 3.44 -9.15 21.31
CA ASP A 176 2.99 -10.45 20.78
C ASP A 176 3.99 -11.03 19.78
N CYS A 177 5.17 -10.40 19.63
CA CYS A 177 6.26 -10.91 18.80
C CYS A 177 6.86 -12.19 19.39
N VAL A 178 6.34 -13.33 18.96
CA VAL A 178 6.88 -14.66 19.25
C VAL A 178 7.70 -15.13 18.04
N SER A 179 9.02 -14.93 18.11
CA SER A 179 9.99 -15.20 17.03
C SER A 179 9.90 -16.60 16.41
N ASP A 180 9.33 -17.57 17.13
CA ASP A 180 9.28 -18.98 16.75
C ASP A 180 8.07 -19.33 15.87
N ILE A 181 7.09 -18.43 15.74
CA ILE A 181 5.81 -18.68 15.03
C ILE A 181 5.61 -17.70 13.87
N THR A 182 5.90 -16.41 14.06
CA THR A 182 5.79 -15.38 13.02
C THR A 182 7.02 -14.47 13.07
N PRO A 183 7.76 -14.28 11.96
CA PRO A 183 8.88 -13.34 11.95
C PRO A 183 8.34 -11.92 12.14
N CYS A 184 8.84 -11.25 13.18
CA CYS A 184 8.50 -9.89 13.55
C CYS A 184 9.78 -9.16 13.96
N GLU A 185 9.84 -7.87 13.67
CA GLU A 185 11.04 -7.07 13.92
C GLU A 185 11.24 -6.84 15.42
N LEU A 186 12.41 -7.23 15.92
CA LEU A 186 12.80 -7.04 17.33
C LEU A 186 13.48 -5.68 17.60
N TRP A 187 13.79 -4.91 16.56
CA TRP A 187 14.43 -3.60 16.64
C TRP A 187 15.78 -3.65 17.37
N MET A 188 16.61 -4.62 16.99
CA MET A 188 17.94 -4.82 17.58
C MET A 188 18.88 -3.62 17.34
N PRO A 189 19.85 -3.36 18.24
CA PRO A 189 20.84 -2.31 18.03
C PRO A 189 21.59 -2.44 16.70
N GLY A 190 21.73 -1.32 16.00
CA GLY A 190 22.50 -1.20 14.77
C GLY A 190 21.93 -0.21 13.76
N VAL A 191 22.43 -0.29 12.53
CA VAL A 191 22.12 0.66 11.46
C VAL A 191 20.98 0.12 10.59
N TYR A 192 19.89 0.86 10.53
CA TYR A 192 18.72 0.56 9.72
C TYR A 192 18.78 1.37 8.44
N ASN A 193 19.01 0.70 7.31
CA ASN A 193 19.01 1.36 6.01
C ASN A 193 17.58 1.49 5.50
N ILE A 194 17.21 2.66 4.99
CA ILE A 194 15.90 2.90 4.40
C ILE A 194 16.04 3.31 2.94
N THR A 195 15.19 2.74 2.10
CA THR A 195 14.98 3.16 0.71
C THR A 195 13.56 3.71 0.60
N VAL A 196 13.40 4.90 0.02
CA VAL A 196 12.10 5.50 -0.29
C VAL A 196 12.00 5.71 -1.80
N MET A 197 10.90 5.25 -2.38
CA MET A 197 10.58 5.38 -3.80
C MET A 197 9.28 6.16 -3.94
N ILE A 198 9.24 7.09 -4.88
CA ILE A 198 8.01 7.76 -5.31
C ILE A 198 7.68 7.27 -6.73
N CYS A 199 6.45 6.79 -6.94
CA CYS A 199 6.04 6.11 -8.17
C CYS A 199 4.71 6.65 -8.71
N ASN A 200 4.53 6.56 -10.03
CA ASN A 200 3.24 6.45 -10.70
C ASN A 200 2.78 4.99 -10.60
N GLY A 201 1.53 4.73 -10.29
CA GLY A 201 1.07 3.37 -9.99
C GLY A 201 1.71 2.78 -8.74
N GLU A 202 1.61 1.47 -8.59
CA GLU A 202 2.30 0.72 -7.53
C GLU A 202 3.81 0.65 -7.80
N CYS A 203 4.62 0.83 -6.76
CA CYS A 203 6.07 0.79 -6.91
C CYS A 203 6.56 -0.63 -7.25
N ASN A 204 7.38 -0.75 -8.30
CA ASN A 204 7.86 -2.02 -8.89
C ASN A 204 6.80 -2.82 -9.66
N SER A 205 5.63 -2.24 -9.91
CA SER A 205 4.62 -2.80 -10.81
C SER A 205 5.12 -2.84 -12.26
N HIS A 206 4.71 -3.87 -12.99
CA HIS A 206 4.99 -4.03 -14.42
C HIS A 206 3.76 -3.73 -15.28
N HIS A 207 2.66 -3.30 -14.67
CA HIS A 207 1.46 -2.92 -15.40
C HIS A 207 1.68 -1.62 -16.18
N PRO A 208 0.87 -1.35 -17.22
CA PRO A 208 0.82 -0.05 -17.87
C PRO A 208 0.66 1.08 -16.86
N HIS A 209 1.16 2.28 -17.21
CA HIS A 209 1.10 3.50 -16.38
C HIS A 209 1.97 3.49 -15.12
N SER A 210 2.50 2.34 -14.70
CA SER A 210 3.42 2.24 -13.56
C SER A 210 4.84 2.72 -13.91
N GLN A 211 5.41 3.57 -13.06
CA GLN A 211 6.78 4.09 -13.21
C GLN A 211 7.34 4.54 -11.86
N THR A 212 8.60 4.21 -11.55
CA THR A 212 9.33 4.90 -10.47
C THR A 212 9.80 6.27 -10.94
N TYR A 213 9.37 7.32 -10.26
CA TYR A 213 9.80 8.69 -10.55
C TYR A 213 11.19 8.98 -9.96
N ASP A 214 11.41 8.69 -8.67
CA ASP A 214 12.68 8.94 -8.00
C ASP A 214 12.87 7.99 -6.79
N THR A 215 14.11 7.88 -6.32
CA THR A 215 14.49 7.03 -5.20
C THR A 215 15.55 7.69 -4.34
N VAL A 216 15.37 7.67 -3.03
CA VAL A 216 16.36 8.15 -2.04
C VAL A 216 16.69 7.04 -1.05
N LYS A 217 17.94 7.02 -0.59
CA LYS A 217 18.41 6.14 0.47
C LYS A 217 18.91 6.96 1.65
N SER A 218 18.67 6.47 2.87
CA SER A 218 19.17 7.06 4.11
C SER A 218 19.30 5.96 5.17
N SER A 219 19.63 6.34 6.39
CA SER A 219 19.73 5.41 7.51
C SER A 219 19.46 6.10 8.84
N PHE A 220 18.98 5.33 9.81
CA PHE A 220 18.94 5.71 11.22
C PHE A 220 19.57 4.61 12.07
N GLN A 221 19.95 4.92 13.31
CA GLN A 221 20.61 3.98 14.21
C GLN A 221 19.81 3.78 15.49
N ILE A 222 19.77 2.53 15.92
CA ILE A 222 19.34 2.11 17.26
C ILE A 222 20.58 1.75 18.08
N ASP A 223 20.74 2.36 19.26
CA ASP A 223 21.84 2.11 20.20
C ASP A 223 21.54 0.96 21.19
#